data_AF-A0A1R2B6Q1-F1
#
_entry.id   AF-A0A1R2B6Q1-F1
#
_cell.length_a   1.000
_cell.length_b   1.000
_cell.length_c   1.000
_cell.angle_alpha   90.00
_cell.angle_beta   90.00
_cell.angle_gamma   90.00
#
_symmetry.space_group_name_H-M   'P 1'
#
loop_
_entity.id
_entity.type
_entity.pdbx_description
1 polymer ?
#
loop_
_entity_poly.entity_id
_entity_poly.type
_entity_poly.pdbx_seq_one_letter_code
_entity_poly.pdbx_strand_id
1 'polypeptide(L)'
;MQGIQKYLLNKKQEDPTDDSMSSRNPQFRTIDTAKYTPVLTSKSTERTSKVKSRDIKSRDISSHVTRDVSPISHISASKLSSTSSSQNFKKIRRRAPFGNSNSVEVIKPAAKLIEKATKIKTPQKKLIKSPKKAPKTSVTEISMTRESSRIREIKPKTKPKPELEKVWRKALNASNGIEVYAGSFKSYNVYIGKGNNSLLVKSLFLRRPWWKVVENKEVANFVWSQWKDKTVIEELKCCTNKPTLKDEQPVHVTQALSKVQNIRCTSSIDLDSAGIGLIQRSKSYIQFISEKIHSDKQRLHNRFEFNQCLTNKRGLYITMRNYYTATNQYIFDKLPITFTVENQEDEEYQRFLALYNRLEAEKKETRSQNLWILKPGEFTNRGNGIIVCQTLEEINDIIKPVDEKSYIVQKYIENPLLINKRKFDIRCYAMITSINGIIQGYFYLDGYLRTTSKEFSMEEISNPFIHLTNDAIQKHSTEYGKYENGNKMSYREFQRYLDQHFPDKKNNFFNGILPQIRDIVKDTIKASFMKIDKNKRLHCMEVLGYDFMIDQNFKPWLIEINTNPCLETSSPHLRKIIPTMLDNAFKIVLDSLFPPPIGHKSEFNGSNRFELVFHEEVDGKALIQMLGENVKYIEK
;
A
#
# COMPACT_ATOMS: atom_id res chain seq x y z
N MET A 1 16.96 16.99 20.71
CA MET A 1 16.07 16.48 19.65
C MET A 1 14.59 16.68 19.96
N GLN A 2 13.85 15.72 20.54
CA GLN A 2 12.37 15.75 20.60
C GLN A 2 11.75 17.06 21.15
N GLY A 3 12.31 17.66 22.20
CA GLY A 3 11.80 18.95 22.73
C GLY A 3 11.90 20.12 21.75
N ILE A 4 12.99 20.20 20.97
CA ILE A 4 13.27 21.31 20.03
C ILE A 4 12.34 21.20 18.80
N GLN A 5 12.04 19.97 18.37
CA GLN A 5 11.08 19.68 17.30
C GLN A 5 9.66 20.19 17.58
N LYS A 6 9.29 20.34 18.86
CA LYS A 6 7.98 20.85 19.31
C LYS A 6 7.91 22.39 19.34
N TYR A 7 9.06 23.08 19.43
CA TYR A 7 9.13 24.54 19.52
C TYR A 7 8.99 25.22 18.15
N LEU A 8 9.61 24.67 17.12
CA LEU A 8 9.71 25.30 15.79
C LEU A 8 8.44 25.18 14.92
N LEU A 9 7.50 24.29 15.25
CA LEU A 9 6.27 24.06 14.48
C LEU A 9 5.02 24.74 15.05
N ASN A 10 5.07 25.20 16.31
CA ASN A 10 3.92 25.82 16.98
C ASN A 10 3.88 27.35 16.88
N LYS A 11 4.95 28.01 16.41
CA LYS A 11 5.09 29.48 16.50
C LYS A 11 4.71 30.22 15.22
N LYS A 12 3.42 30.17 14.83
CA LYS A 12 2.82 31.07 13.83
C LYS A 12 1.28 31.12 13.90
N GLN A 13 0.71 31.65 14.99
CA GLN A 13 -0.67 32.13 14.98
C GLN A 13 -0.93 33.21 16.05
N GLU A 14 -0.37 34.39 15.83
CA GLU A 14 -0.69 35.64 16.55
C GLU A 14 -0.50 36.77 15.52
N ASP A 15 -1.56 37.54 15.26
CA ASP A 15 -1.58 38.70 14.36
C ASP A 15 -2.52 39.75 15.01
N PRO A 16 -2.19 41.05 15.08
CA PRO A 16 -2.70 41.89 16.18
C PRO A 16 -3.85 42.85 15.81
N THR A 17 -5.10 42.47 16.13
CA THR A 17 -6.21 43.40 16.47
C THR A 17 -7.37 42.66 17.14
N ASP A 18 -7.71 42.97 18.39
CA ASP A 18 -8.91 43.78 18.75
C ASP A 18 -8.90 44.05 20.27
N ASP A 19 -9.54 45.12 20.74
CA ASP A 19 -9.36 45.66 22.09
C ASP A 19 -10.69 45.77 22.87
N SER A 20 -11.02 44.74 23.65
CA SER A 20 -12.19 44.81 24.57
C SER A 20 -12.10 43.94 25.84
N MET A 21 -11.93 44.62 26.98
CA MET A 21 -12.56 44.35 28.29
C MET A 21 -12.81 42.87 28.73
N SER A 22 -11.95 42.34 29.61
CA SER A 22 -12.16 42.43 31.08
C SER A 22 -11.51 41.31 31.93
N SER A 23 -10.82 41.71 33.01
CA SER A 23 -10.53 41.00 34.29
C SER A 23 -10.31 39.46 34.28
N ARG A 24 -9.19 38.91 34.77
CA ARG A 24 -8.66 39.03 36.15
C ARG A 24 -7.18 38.58 36.25
N ASN A 25 -6.48 39.14 37.24
CA ASN A 25 -5.10 38.84 37.66
C ASN A 25 -5.12 37.87 38.89
N PRO A 26 -3.99 37.42 39.48
CA PRO A 26 -2.59 37.39 39.01
C PRO A 26 -1.85 36.04 39.25
N GLN A 27 -0.64 35.89 38.68
CA GLN A 27 0.63 35.56 39.39
C GLN A 27 1.73 35.10 38.41
N PHE A 28 2.75 35.93 38.17
CA PHE A 28 4.10 35.83 38.77
C PHE A 28 4.93 37.08 38.39
N ARG A 29 6.05 37.34 39.09
CA ARG A 29 6.77 38.63 39.01
C ARG A 29 7.73 38.72 37.82
N THR A 30 7.69 39.84 37.11
CA THR A 30 8.75 40.30 36.21
C THR A 30 9.98 40.78 36.97
N ILE A 31 11.14 40.77 36.29
CA ILE A 31 12.34 41.54 36.65
C ILE A 31 12.44 42.71 35.65
N ASP A 32 12.88 43.87 36.12
CA ASP A 32 12.90 45.14 35.38
C ASP A 32 14.22 45.36 34.63
N THR A 33 14.14 45.83 33.38
CA THR A 33 15.28 46.36 32.59
C THR A 33 14.86 47.54 31.70
N ALA A 34 14.29 48.60 32.29
CA ALA A 34 14.15 49.88 31.57
C ALA A 34 15.51 50.58 31.34
N LYS A 35 15.78 51.06 30.10
CA LYS A 35 16.45 52.35 29.78
C LYS A 35 16.72 52.60 28.28
N TYR A 36 16.70 53.89 27.90
CA TYR A 36 17.19 54.54 26.66
C TYR A 36 16.48 54.34 25.30
N THR A 37 15.49 55.22 25.06
CA THR A 37 15.30 56.04 23.83
C THR A 37 16.44 57.09 23.67
N PRO A 38 16.55 57.93 22.59
CA PRO A 38 15.59 58.35 21.52
C PRO A 38 16.06 57.89 20.10
N VAL A 39 15.76 58.45 18.91
CA VAL A 39 15.28 59.77 18.39
C VAL A 39 14.44 59.56 17.11
N LEU A 40 13.62 60.55 16.70
CA LEU A 40 12.94 60.64 15.40
C LEU A 40 13.07 62.03 14.76
N THR A 41 13.27 62.08 13.44
CA THR A 41 13.04 63.24 12.54
C THR A 41 12.61 62.67 11.17
N SER A 42 11.36 62.81 10.70
CA SER A 42 10.74 64.01 10.08
C SER A 42 11.41 64.41 8.75
N LYS A 43 10.71 64.78 7.66
CA LYS A 43 9.28 65.11 7.46
C LYS A 43 8.96 65.16 5.93
N SER A 44 7.77 65.65 5.57
CA SER A 44 7.28 66.03 4.22
C SER A 44 6.73 64.88 3.33
N THR A 45 5.64 65.01 2.57
CA THR A 45 4.31 65.69 2.67
C THR A 45 3.60 65.39 1.34
N GLU A 46 2.28 65.23 1.35
CA GLU A 46 1.48 64.85 0.18
C GLU A 46 1.29 66.00 -0.83
N ARG A 47 0.83 65.67 -2.06
CA ARG A 47 -0.42 66.27 -2.56
C ARG A 47 -1.14 65.47 -3.65
N THR A 48 -2.47 65.56 -3.60
CA THR A 48 -3.47 64.78 -4.35
C THR A 48 -3.91 65.41 -5.67
N SER A 49 -4.33 64.59 -6.65
CA SER A 49 -5.59 64.72 -7.45
C SER A 49 -5.51 63.86 -8.72
N LYS A 50 -6.57 63.45 -9.44
CA LYS A 50 -7.97 63.00 -9.20
C LYS A 50 -8.60 62.94 -10.61
N VAL A 51 -9.33 61.86 -10.96
CA VAL A 51 -10.41 61.83 -12.00
C VAL A 51 -9.93 61.96 -13.48
N LYS A 52 -10.33 61.12 -14.46
CA LYS A 52 -11.71 60.90 -14.98
C LYS A 52 -11.84 59.63 -15.85
N SER A 53 -13.09 59.19 -16.11
CA SER A 53 -13.47 58.05 -16.96
C SER A 53 -13.76 58.42 -18.43
N ARG A 54 -13.83 57.41 -19.33
CA ARG A 54 -14.50 57.48 -20.64
C ARG A 54 -14.69 56.08 -21.28
N ASP A 55 -15.91 55.79 -21.74
CA ASP A 55 -16.25 54.60 -22.55
C ASP A 55 -16.10 54.89 -24.06
N ILE A 56 -15.65 53.90 -24.85
CA ILE A 56 -15.81 53.84 -26.32
C ILE A 56 -16.16 52.39 -26.73
N LYS A 57 -16.91 52.25 -27.84
CA LYS A 57 -17.69 51.07 -28.25
C LYS A 57 -16.89 49.94 -28.94
N SER A 58 -17.55 48.80 -29.03
CA SER A 58 -17.17 47.58 -29.75
C SER A 58 -17.00 47.74 -31.27
N ARG A 59 -16.23 46.81 -31.86
CA ARG A 59 -16.29 46.39 -33.27
C ARG A 59 -15.95 44.90 -33.38
N ASP A 60 -16.70 44.18 -34.21
CA ASP A 60 -16.41 42.79 -34.58
C ASP A 60 -15.31 42.71 -35.65
N ILE A 61 -14.38 41.76 -35.50
CA ILE A 61 -13.62 41.17 -36.61
C ILE A 61 -13.50 39.67 -36.32
N SER A 62 -13.80 38.84 -37.32
CA SER A 62 -13.65 37.39 -37.26
C SER A 62 -12.33 36.93 -37.88
N SER A 63 -11.72 35.89 -37.31
CA SER A 63 -10.74 35.06 -38.03
C SER A 63 -10.63 33.67 -37.40
N HIS A 64 -10.77 32.64 -38.23
CA HIS A 64 -10.07 31.38 -38.01
C HIS A 64 -8.61 31.54 -38.44
N VAL A 65 -7.68 30.86 -37.79
CA VAL A 65 -6.52 30.23 -38.44
C VAL A 65 -6.06 29.05 -37.58
N THR A 66 -5.59 27.99 -38.24
CA THR A 66 -5.10 26.75 -37.65
C THR A 66 -3.74 26.91 -36.97
N ARG A 67 -3.38 25.97 -36.08
CA ARG A 67 -1.98 25.74 -35.67
C ARG A 67 -1.46 24.48 -36.35
N ASP A 68 -0.40 24.63 -37.13
CA ASP A 68 0.40 23.55 -37.70
C ASP A 68 1.87 23.70 -37.26
N VAL A 69 2.56 22.54 -37.17
CA VAL A 69 3.96 22.26 -37.63
C VAL A 69 5.02 23.38 -37.50
N SER A 70 6.23 23.19 -36.95
CA SER A 70 6.90 22.10 -36.19
C SER A 70 8.26 22.62 -35.66
N PRO A 71 8.95 21.93 -34.72
CA PRO A 71 10.27 22.35 -34.24
C PRO A 71 11.41 22.06 -35.24
N ILE A 72 12.42 22.94 -35.26
CA ILE A 72 13.69 22.74 -35.98
C ILE A 72 14.74 22.11 -35.04
N SER A 73 15.73 21.42 -35.61
CA SER A 73 16.72 20.57 -34.90
C SER A 73 18.13 20.73 -35.47
N HIS A 74 19.16 20.35 -34.69
CA HIS A 74 20.55 20.04 -35.07
C HIS A 74 21.25 19.44 -33.81
N ILE A 75 22.26 18.55 -33.79
CA ILE A 75 22.96 17.67 -34.76
C ILE A 75 23.79 16.64 -33.89
N SER A 76 24.13 15.38 -34.24
CA SER A 76 23.86 14.53 -35.41
C SER A 76 24.01 12.99 -35.14
N ALA A 77 24.39 12.25 -36.19
CA ALA A 77 24.67 10.83 -36.45
C ALA A 77 25.77 10.12 -35.61
N SER A 78 25.97 8.78 -35.67
CA SER A 78 25.62 7.74 -36.68
C SER A 78 24.87 6.51 -36.07
N LYS A 79 23.99 5.74 -36.77
CA LYS A 79 23.97 5.03 -38.09
C LYS A 79 24.92 3.80 -38.13
N LEU A 80 24.54 2.59 -38.61
CA LEU A 80 23.43 2.07 -39.46
C LEU A 80 22.78 0.78 -38.86
N SER A 81 21.46 0.52 -38.92
CA SER A 81 20.59 -0.06 -40.00
C SER A 81 20.57 -1.61 -40.09
N SER A 82 19.56 -2.33 -40.62
CA SER A 82 18.33 -1.91 -41.35
C SER A 82 17.20 -2.97 -41.36
N THR A 83 15.96 -2.51 -41.12
CA THR A 83 14.65 -2.90 -41.73
C THR A 83 14.16 -4.36 -41.90
N SER A 84 12.90 -4.55 -41.52
CA SER A 84 11.99 -5.68 -41.83
C SER A 84 11.14 -5.47 -43.10
N SER A 85 10.57 -6.53 -43.67
CA SER A 85 9.33 -6.47 -44.47
C SER A 85 8.56 -7.80 -44.50
N SER A 86 7.24 -7.73 -44.75
CA SER A 86 6.32 -8.88 -44.86
C SER A 86 5.13 -8.52 -45.76
N GLN A 87 4.68 -9.42 -46.65
CA GLN A 87 3.28 -9.47 -47.13
C GLN A 87 2.93 -10.78 -47.86
N ASN A 88 1.63 -11.05 -48.01
CA ASN A 88 1.08 -12.29 -48.59
C ASN A 88 0.46 -12.04 -49.98
N PHE A 89 0.38 -13.08 -50.83
CA PHE A 89 -0.62 -13.17 -51.89
C PHE A 89 -1.11 -14.62 -52.12
N LYS A 90 -2.37 -14.76 -52.57
CA LYS A 90 -2.99 -16.02 -53.03
C LYS A 90 -3.47 -15.87 -54.47
N LYS A 91 -3.39 -16.93 -55.29
CA LYS A 91 -4.29 -17.20 -56.44
C LYS A 91 -4.28 -18.69 -56.81
N ILE A 92 -5.19 -19.12 -57.69
CA ILE A 92 -5.72 -20.50 -57.75
C ILE A 92 -5.90 -21.01 -59.20
N ARG A 93 -5.37 -22.21 -59.52
CA ARG A 93 -5.69 -23.10 -60.69
C ARG A 93 -5.42 -22.48 -62.10
N ARG A 94 -5.26 -23.21 -63.23
CA ARG A 94 -5.49 -24.62 -63.63
C ARG A 94 -4.80 -24.91 -64.98
N ARG A 95 -4.18 -26.10 -65.21
CA ARG A 95 -4.16 -26.95 -66.45
C ARG A 95 -2.90 -27.84 -66.56
N ALA A 96 -2.99 -28.85 -67.41
CA ALA A 96 -2.02 -29.89 -67.85
C ALA A 96 -2.36 -30.20 -69.35
N PRO A 97 -1.77 -31.18 -70.10
CA PRO A 97 -0.86 -32.29 -69.73
C PRO A 97 0.32 -32.53 -70.72
N PHE A 98 0.78 -33.79 -70.85
CA PHE A 98 1.90 -34.35 -71.66
C PHE A 98 3.33 -34.05 -71.15
N GLY A 99 4.32 -34.96 -71.22
CA GLY A 99 4.27 -36.43 -71.36
C GLY A 99 5.37 -37.08 -72.22
N ASN A 100 6.36 -37.77 -71.62
CA ASN A 100 7.07 -38.96 -72.16
C ASN A 100 8.08 -39.58 -71.16
N SER A 101 8.55 -40.80 -71.45
CA SER A 101 9.52 -41.63 -70.67
C SER A 101 10.98 -41.48 -71.19
N ASN A 102 12.06 -42.10 -70.70
CA ASN A 102 12.36 -43.23 -69.77
C ASN A 102 13.37 -42.75 -68.67
N SER A 103 13.90 -43.52 -67.69
CA SER A 103 14.16 -44.97 -67.56
C SER A 103 14.30 -45.49 -66.10
N VAL A 104 14.38 -46.82 -65.97
CA VAL A 104 14.75 -47.68 -64.81
C VAL A 104 16.07 -47.24 -64.11
N GLU A 105 16.43 -47.62 -62.86
CA GLU A 105 16.14 -48.83 -62.04
C GLU A 105 15.80 -48.57 -60.54
N VAL A 106 15.34 -49.61 -59.82
CA VAL A 106 15.17 -49.66 -58.36
C VAL A 106 15.58 -51.02 -57.79
N ILE A 107 16.45 -51.06 -56.77
CA ILE A 107 16.76 -52.27 -55.98
C ILE A 107 16.72 -51.98 -54.47
N LYS A 108 16.12 -52.91 -53.70
CA LYS A 108 16.27 -53.10 -52.23
C LYS A 108 16.63 -54.58 -52.00
N PRO A 109 17.56 -54.91 -51.08
CA PRO A 109 17.19 -55.36 -49.71
C PRO A 109 18.10 -54.70 -48.63
N ALA A 110 17.80 -54.59 -47.32
CA ALA A 110 17.09 -55.41 -46.31
C ALA A 110 18.01 -56.29 -45.41
N ALA A 111 18.52 -55.66 -44.34
CA ALA A 111 18.74 -56.15 -42.95
C ALA A 111 19.55 -57.45 -42.63
N LYS A 112 20.55 -57.29 -41.72
CA LYS A 112 21.07 -58.17 -40.61
C LYS A 112 22.53 -57.78 -40.28
N LEU A 113 23.15 -58.00 -39.11
CA LEU A 113 22.73 -58.14 -37.69
C LEU A 113 24.00 -57.97 -36.79
N ILE A 114 23.84 -57.46 -35.56
CA ILE A 114 24.71 -57.65 -34.35
C ILE A 114 26.20 -57.21 -34.42
N GLU A 115 26.59 -56.30 -33.50
CA GLU A 115 27.67 -56.53 -32.51
C GLU A 115 27.60 -55.50 -31.35
N LYS A 116 28.45 -55.65 -30.33
CA LYS A 116 28.21 -55.14 -28.95
C LYS A 116 28.84 -53.78 -28.63
N ALA A 117 28.27 -53.11 -27.63
CA ALA A 117 28.77 -51.84 -27.08
C ALA A 117 29.96 -52.01 -26.12
N THR A 118 30.90 -51.06 -26.16
CA THR A 118 31.98 -50.89 -25.17
C THR A 118 32.03 -49.45 -24.63
N LYS A 119 32.62 -49.25 -23.44
CA LYS A 119 32.51 -48.01 -22.64
C LYS A 119 33.85 -47.30 -22.43
N ILE A 120 33.91 -45.99 -22.69
CA ILE A 120 34.93 -45.06 -22.17
C ILE A 120 34.18 -43.80 -21.69
N LYS A 121 33.86 -43.66 -20.39
CA LYS A 121 34.69 -43.21 -19.24
C LYS A 121 35.01 -41.70 -19.22
N THR A 122 34.21 -40.95 -18.46
CA THR A 122 34.60 -39.64 -17.89
C THR A 122 35.31 -39.79 -16.53
N PRO A 123 36.19 -38.85 -16.12
CA PRO A 123 36.99 -39.00 -14.90
C PRO A 123 36.22 -38.73 -13.60
N GLN A 124 36.56 -39.46 -12.53
CA GLN A 124 36.04 -39.24 -11.16
C GLN A 124 37.01 -38.39 -10.32
N LYS A 125 36.48 -37.46 -9.51
CA LYS A 125 37.19 -36.96 -8.31
C LYS A 125 36.87 -37.89 -7.12
N LYS A 126 37.90 -38.25 -6.34
CA LYS A 126 37.80 -39.22 -5.24
C LYS A 126 37.17 -38.62 -3.98
N LEU A 127 36.32 -39.40 -3.30
CA LEU A 127 35.99 -39.18 -1.88
C LEU A 127 37.15 -39.68 -1.00
N ILE A 128 37.38 -39.00 0.12
CA ILE A 128 38.22 -39.48 1.23
C ILE A 128 37.30 -40.01 2.35
N LYS A 129 37.71 -41.10 3.01
CA LYS A 129 36.92 -41.80 4.03
C LYS A 129 37.17 -41.25 5.43
N SER A 130 36.14 -41.29 6.29
CA SER A 130 36.23 -40.95 7.71
C SER A 130 36.71 -42.14 8.60
N PRO A 131 37.41 -41.89 9.72
CA PRO A 131 37.81 -42.93 10.70
C PRO A 131 36.67 -43.43 11.62
N LYS A 132 36.99 -44.39 12.50
CA LYS A 132 36.05 -45.15 13.35
C LYS A 132 35.94 -44.60 14.80
N LYS A 133 34.90 -45.05 15.53
CA LYS A 133 34.75 -45.00 17.01
C LYS A 133 35.73 -45.99 17.69
N ALA A 134 35.94 -46.06 19.02
CA ALA A 134 35.21 -45.58 20.21
C ALA A 134 36.23 -45.21 21.36
N PRO A 135 35.96 -45.13 22.71
CA PRO A 135 34.89 -45.72 23.56
C PRO A 135 34.02 -44.68 24.35
N LYS A 136 33.33 -45.13 25.42
CA LYS A 136 32.43 -44.35 26.31
C LYS A 136 32.80 -44.53 27.79
N THR A 137 32.59 -43.47 28.61
CA THR A 137 32.02 -43.37 30.00
C THR A 137 32.62 -42.12 30.68
N SER A 138 31.97 -41.36 31.58
CA SER A 138 30.57 -41.25 32.04
C SER A 138 30.35 -39.77 32.49
N VAL A 139 29.15 -39.28 32.83
CA VAL A 139 28.62 -39.16 34.23
C VAL A 139 27.25 -38.44 34.19
N THR A 140 26.34 -38.84 35.10
CA THR A 140 25.02 -38.27 35.51
C THR A 140 24.15 -37.44 34.56
N GLU A 141 22.87 -37.82 34.51
CA GLU A 141 21.75 -36.98 34.09
C GLU A 141 21.41 -35.91 35.15
N ILE A 142 20.94 -34.74 34.72
CA ILE A 142 20.01 -33.90 35.50
C ILE A 142 18.81 -33.60 34.61
N SER A 143 17.61 -33.91 35.10
CA SER A 143 16.36 -33.72 34.37
C SER A 143 15.95 -32.25 34.35
N MET A 144 15.77 -31.68 33.15
CA MET A 144 14.97 -30.47 32.93
C MET A 144 14.06 -30.65 31.70
N THR A 145 12.83 -30.17 31.82
CA THR A 145 11.70 -30.55 30.96
C THR A 145 11.76 -29.95 29.54
N ARG A 146 11.87 -30.81 28.53
CA ARG A 146 11.75 -30.43 27.11
C ARG A 146 10.29 -30.31 26.66
N GLU A 147 9.60 -29.25 27.08
CA GLU A 147 8.28 -28.93 26.53
C GLU A 147 8.39 -28.17 25.20
N SER A 148 8.98 -28.83 24.18
CA SER A 148 9.11 -28.25 22.84
C SER A 148 7.76 -28.29 22.11
N SER A 149 7.06 -27.15 22.07
CA SER A 149 5.73 -26.97 21.47
C SER A 149 5.73 -27.13 19.93
N ARG A 150 5.83 -28.38 19.47
CA ARG A 150 5.74 -28.79 18.06
C ARG A 150 4.32 -28.59 17.51
N ILE A 151 3.96 -27.34 17.19
CA ILE A 151 2.78 -27.04 16.37
C ILE A 151 3.01 -27.64 14.98
N ARG A 152 2.48 -28.85 14.76
CA ARG A 152 2.42 -29.50 13.45
C ARG A 152 1.65 -28.59 12.49
N GLU A 153 2.06 -28.50 11.22
CA GLU A 153 1.21 -27.89 10.20
C GLU A 153 -0.09 -28.71 10.06
N ILE A 154 -1.18 -28.20 10.60
CA ILE A 154 -2.51 -28.80 10.50
C ILE A 154 -2.98 -28.60 9.06
N LYS A 155 -2.75 -29.60 8.20
CA LYS A 155 -3.56 -29.77 7.00
C LYS A 155 -5.02 -29.95 7.47
N PRO A 156 -5.97 -29.10 7.04
CA PRO A 156 -7.36 -29.22 7.49
C PRO A 156 -7.93 -30.57 7.02
N LYS A 157 -8.19 -31.46 7.99
CA LYS A 157 -8.73 -32.82 7.74
C LYS A 157 -10.25 -32.85 7.56
N THR A 158 -10.92 -31.71 7.74
CA THR A 158 -12.38 -31.57 7.72
C THR A 158 -12.85 -30.98 6.39
N LYS A 159 -13.95 -31.54 5.85
CA LYS A 159 -14.67 -30.94 4.71
C LYS A 159 -15.13 -29.53 5.09
N PRO A 160 -15.15 -28.55 4.16
CA PRO A 160 -15.71 -27.23 4.44
C PRO A 160 -17.17 -27.36 4.90
N LYS A 161 -17.48 -26.87 6.12
CA LYS A 161 -18.83 -26.88 6.69
C LYS A 161 -19.62 -25.70 6.10
N PRO A 162 -20.71 -25.90 5.31
CA PRO A 162 -21.47 -24.79 4.72
C PRO A 162 -22.04 -23.80 5.75
N GLU A 163 -22.31 -24.26 6.97
CA GLU A 163 -22.76 -23.39 8.08
C GLU A 163 -21.70 -22.35 8.48
N LEU A 164 -20.40 -22.68 8.39
CA LEU A 164 -19.32 -21.72 8.67
C LEU A 164 -19.31 -20.57 7.65
N GLU A 165 -19.61 -20.86 6.39
CA GLU A 165 -19.76 -19.83 5.35
C GLU A 165 -20.98 -18.93 5.62
N LYS A 166 -22.12 -19.51 6.01
CA LYS A 166 -23.31 -18.72 6.39
C LYS A 166 -23.01 -17.79 7.58
N VAL A 167 -22.35 -18.30 8.62
CA VAL A 167 -21.96 -17.50 9.81
C VAL A 167 -20.98 -16.40 9.41
N TRP A 168 -19.96 -16.71 8.59
CA TRP A 168 -19.00 -15.75 8.05
C TRP A 168 -19.69 -14.60 7.32
N ARG A 169 -20.55 -14.89 6.34
CA ARG A 169 -21.29 -13.87 5.58
C ARG A 169 -22.23 -13.07 6.49
N LYS A 170 -22.95 -13.72 7.42
CA LYS A 170 -23.86 -13.03 8.35
C LYS A 170 -23.11 -12.06 9.28
N ALA A 171 -21.93 -12.43 9.76
CA ALA A 171 -21.11 -11.56 10.61
C ALA A 171 -20.67 -10.28 9.89
N LEU A 172 -20.26 -10.39 8.62
CA LEU A 172 -19.88 -9.26 7.77
C LEU A 172 -21.08 -8.39 7.38
N ASN A 173 -22.15 -9.01 6.90
CA ASN A 173 -23.31 -8.32 6.35
C ASN A 173 -24.09 -7.56 7.44
N ALA A 174 -24.17 -8.09 8.66
CA ALA A 174 -24.73 -7.39 9.81
C ALA A 174 -23.94 -6.11 10.19
N SER A 175 -22.61 -6.11 10.02
CA SER A 175 -21.78 -4.91 10.25
C SER A 175 -21.86 -3.90 9.11
N ASN A 176 -22.56 -4.21 8.01
CA ASN A 176 -22.76 -3.32 6.86
C ASN A 176 -24.26 -3.05 6.59
N GLY A 177 -25.15 -3.39 7.53
CA GLY A 177 -26.59 -3.11 7.43
C GLY A 177 -27.30 -3.79 6.26
N ILE A 178 -26.81 -4.95 5.81
CA ILE A 178 -27.39 -5.70 4.68
C ILE A 178 -27.77 -7.13 5.05
N GLU A 179 -28.79 -7.66 4.38
CA GLU A 179 -29.09 -9.09 4.24
C GLU A 179 -29.20 -9.39 2.75
N VAL A 180 -28.36 -10.29 2.23
CA VAL A 180 -28.31 -10.57 0.79
C VAL A 180 -29.25 -11.72 0.45
N TYR A 181 -30.23 -11.44 -0.41
CA TYR A 181 -31.16 -12.45 -0.92
C TYR A 181 -30.66 -13.05 -2.24
N ALA A 182 -30.30 -14.34 -2.21
CA ALA A 182 -29.98 -15.12 -3.40
C ALA A 182 -31.26 -15.48 -4.16
N GLY A 183 -31.65 -14.64 -5.12
CA GLY A 183 -32.75 -14.89 -6.04
C GLY A 183 -32.47 -16.01 -7.06
N SER A 184 -33.40 -16.20 -8.00
CA SER A 184 -33.41 -17.27 -9.01
C SER A 184 -32.45 -17.06 -10.20
N PHE A 185 -31.28 -16.44 -9.96
CA PHE A 185 -30.24 -16.22 -10.98
C PHE A 185 -29.16 -17.31 -10.93
N LYS A 186 -28.45 -17.52 -12.05
CA LYS A 186 -27.48 -18.63 -12.20
C LYS A 186 -26.02 -18.24 -11.94
N SER A 187 -25.65 -16.97 -12.18
CA SER A 187 -24.28 -16.49 -12.04
C SER A 187 -24.20 -14.96 -12.00
N TYR A 188 -23.19 -14.40 -11.35
CA TYR A 188 -22.82 -12.99 -11.49
C TYR A 188 -21.78 -12.79 -12.61
N ASN A 189 -21.65 -11.56 -13.12
CA ASN A 189 -20.66 -11.19 -14.14
C ASN A 189 -19.45 -10.46 -13.53
N VAL A 190 -18.23 -10.82 -13.91
CA VAL A 190 -17.00 -10.09 -13.53
C VAL A 190 -16.21 -9.62 -14.75
N TYR A 191 -15.89 -8.34 -14.79
CA TYR A 191 -14.91 -7.78 -15.72
C TYR A 191 -13.52 -7.77 -15.06
N ILE A 192 -12.51 -8.28 -15.76
CA ILE A 192 -11.12 -8.30 -15.29
C ILE A 192 -10.23 -7.61 -16.31
N GLY A 193 -9.95 -6.33 -16.05
CA GLY A 193 -9.15 -5.46 -16.92
C GLY A 193 -7.72 -5.94 -17.10
N LYS A 194 -7.07 -5.44 -18.17
CA LYS A 194 -5.66 -5.71 -18.45
C LYS A 194 -4.78 -5.10 -17.35
N GLY A 195 -3.82 -5.87 -16.86
CA GLY A 195 -2.88 -5.42 -15.82
C GLY A 195 -1.99 -6.53 -15.27
N ASN A 196 -0.96 -6.17 -14.50
CA ASN A 196 0.06 -7.13 -14.02
C ASN A 196 -0.47 -8.20 -13.04
N ASN A 197 -1.64 -7.98 -12.44
CA ASN A 197 -2.33 -8.94 -11.57
C ASN A 197 -3.49 -9.69 -12.23
N SER A 198 -3.82 -9.41 -13.50
CA SER A 198 -5.04 -9.92 -14.16
C SER A 198 -5.13 -11.45 -14.25
N LEU A 199 -4.01 -12.15 -14.48
CA LEU A 199 -3.95 -13.62 -14.49
C LEU A 199 -4.17 -14.22 -13.10
N LEU A 200 -3.62 -13.60 -12.05
CA LEU A 200 -3.85 -14.01 -10.67
C LEU A 200 -5.33 -13.89 -10.32
N VAL A 201 -5.95 -12.74 -10.61
CA VAL A 201 -7.37 -12.49 -10.34
C VAL A 201 -8.25 -13.50 -11.10
N LYS A 202 -7.98 -13.75 -12.39
CA LYS A 202 -8.65 -14.82 -13.14
C LYS A 202 -8.56 -16.19 -12.45
N SER A 203 -7.40 -16.56 -11.91
CA SER A 203 -7.26 -17.85 -11.20
C SER A 203 -8.02 -17.92 -9.86
N LEU A 204 -8.32 -16.78 -9.23
CA LEU A 204 -9.16 -16.71 -8.02
C LEU A 204 -10.67 -16.80 -8.33
N PHE A 205 -11.09 -16.45 -9.54
CA PHE A 205 -12.45 -16.68 -10.02
C PHE A 205 -12.71 -18.12 -10.48
N LEU A 206 -11.67 -18.89 -10.86
CA LEU A 206 -11.81 -20.34 -11.07
C LEU A 206 -12.27 -21.10 -9.80
N ARG A 207 -12.03 -20.54 -8.61
CA ARG A 207 -12.53 -21.06 -7.32
C ARG A 207 -13.97 -20.64 -7.01
N ARG A 208 -14.57 -19.81 -7.86
CA ARG A 208 -15.88 -19.19 -7.67
C ARG A 208 -16.76 -19.48 -8.90
N PRO A 209 -17.14 -20.75 -9.14
CA PRO A 209 -17.80 -21.19 -10.39
C PRO A 209 -19.20 -20.60 -10.64
N TRP A 210 -19.70 -19.76 -9.73
CA TRP A 210 -20.91 -18.96 -9.90
C TRP A 210 -20.64 -17.55 -10.48
N TRP A 211 -19.40 -17.27 -10.89
CA TRP A 211 -19.02 -16.04 -11.60
C TRP A 211 -18.63 -16.34 -13.04
N LYS A 212 -19.16 -15.55 -13.97
CA LYS A 212 -18.81 -15.55 -15.39
C LYS A 212 -17.89 -14.37 -15.70
N VAL A 213 -16.73 -14.63 -16.31
CA VAL A 213 -15.87 -13.55 -16.81
C VAL A 213 -16.51 -12.95 -18.07
N VAL A 214 -16.59 -11.62 -18.14
CA VAL A 214 -17.15 -10.86 -19.26
C VAL A 214 -16.15 -9.82 -19.80
N GLU A 215 -16.27 -9.49 -21.09
CA GLU A 215 -15.41 -8.51 -21.76
C GLU A 215 -15.96 -7.08 -21.72
N ASN A 216 -17.28 -6.95 -21.56
CA ASN A 216 -18.00 -5.70 -21.37
C ASN A 216 -18.06 -5.39 -19.86
N LYS A 217 -17.78 -4.15 -19.44
CA LYS A 217 -17.75 -3.72 -18.03
C LYS A 217 -19.10 -3.20 -17.56
N GLU A 218 -19.94 -2.77 -18.50
CA GLU A 218 -21.28 -2.22 -18.31
C GLU A 218 -22.24 -3.32 -17.79
N VAL A 219 -22.09 -4.57 -18.21
CA VAL A 219 -22.88 -5.73 -17.71
C VAL A 219 -22.28 -6.44 -16.49
N ALA A 220 -21.20 -5.93 -15.89
CA ALA A 220 -20.51 -6.58 -14.78
C ALA A 220 -21.10 -6.23 -13.39
N ASN A 221 -21.21 -7.23 -12.51
CA ASN A 221 -21.47 -7.03 -11.08
C ASN A 221 -20.20 -6.62 -10.32
N PHE A 222 -19.03 -7.09 -10.78
CA PHE A 222 -17.73 -6.68 -10.24
C PHE A 222 -16.78 -6.26 -11.36
N VAL A 223 -16.14 -5.10 -11.18
CA VAL A 223 -15.13 -4.58 -12.11
C VAL A 223 -13.78 -4.51 -11.39
N TRP A 224 -12.84 -5.35 -11.83
CA TRP A 224 -11.44 -5.30 -11.42
C TRP A 224 -10.59 -4.56 -12.44
N SER A 225 -10.03 -3.42 -12.04
CA SER A 225 -9.19 -2.53 -12.85
C SER A 225 -7.81 -2.29 -12.19
N GLN A 226 -6.76 -2.14 -13.01
CA GLN A 226 -5.44 -1.72 -12.50
C GLN A 226 -5.42 -0.22 -12.14
N TRP A 227 -6.16 0.58 -12.89
CA TRP A 227 -6.28 2.03 -12.72
C TRP A 227 -7.75 2.41 -12.52
N LYS A 228 -7.99 3.56 -11.91
CA LYS A 228 -9.33 4.06 -11.60
C LYS A 228 -10.16 4.28 -12.88
N ASP A 229 -11.14 3.42 -13.13
CA ASP A 229 -12.12 3.61 -14.20
C ASP A 229 -13.18 4.61 -13.73
N LYS A 230 -13.07 5.86 -14.20
CA LYS A 230 -13.95 6.95 -13.77
C LYS A 230 -15.42 6.67 -14.08
N THR A 231 -15.74 6.21 -15.30
CA THR A 231 -17.15 6.05 -15.71
C THR A 231 -17.84 5.01 -14.84
N VAL A 232 -17.17 3.87 -14.57
CA VAL A 232 -17.74 2.81 -13.74
C VAL A 232 -17.96 3.27 -12.30
N ILE A 233 -17.07 4.09 -11.74
CA ILE A 233 -17.25 4.65 -10.39
C ILE A 233 -18.34 5.72 -10.37
N GLU A 234 -18.45 6.53 -11.42
CA GLU A 234 -19.49 7.55 -11.59
C GLU A 234 -20.88 6.91 -11.77
N GLU A 235 -20.96 5.74 -12.42
CA GLU A 235 -22.13 4.85 -12.50
C GLU A 235 -22.50 4.15 -11.17
N LEU A 236 -21.59 4.06 -10.19
CA LEU A 236 -21.93 3.47 -8.90
C LEU A 236 -22.91 4.38 -8.16
N LYS A 237 -24.11 3.86 -7.88
CA LYS A 237 -25.12 4.50 -7.05
C LYS A 237 -24.51 4.99 -5.72
N CYS A 238 -24.86 6.19 -5.30
CA CYS A 238 -24.52 6.71 -3.99
C CYS A 238 -25.47 6.16 -2.91
N CYS A 239 -25.00 6.06 -1.67
CA CYS A 239 -25.82 5.73 -0.51
C CYS A 239 -26.60 6.97 -0.05
N THR A 240 -27.94 6.93 -0.10
CA THR A 240 -28.80 8.08 0.24
C THR A 240 -29.23 8.11 1.70
N ASN A 241 -29.35 6.94 2.34
CA ASN A 241 -29.84 6.77 3.70
C ASN A 241 -28.78 5.99 4.51
N LYS A 242 -28.47 6.43 5.73
CA LYS A 242 -27.60 5.63 6.62
C LYS A 242 -28.38 4.45 7.22
N PRO A 243 -27.83 3.23 7.25
CA PRO A 243 -28.46 2.10 7.94
C PRO A 243 -28.63 2.36 9.43
N THR A 244 -29.79 1.99 9.98
CA THR A 244 -30.10 2.17 11.39
C THR A 244 -29.29 1.19 12.25
N LEU A 245 -28.64 1.68 13.30
CA LEU A 245 -27.99 0.84 14.31
C LEU A 245 -29.02 -0.07 14.98
N LYS A 246 -28.61 -1.27 15.40
CA LYS A 246 -29.50 -2.17 16.12
C LYS A 246 -29.48 -1.84 17.61
N ASP A 247 -30.64 -1.52 18.19
CA ASP A 247 -30.79 -1.13 19.60
C ASP A 247 -30.55 -2.28 20.61
N GLU A 248 -29.29 -2.67 20.79
CA GLU A 248 -28.77 -3.19 22.05
C GLU A 248 -27.52 -2.35 22.43
N GLN A 249 -27.26 -2.13 23.73
CA GLN A 249 -26.08 -1.42 24.25
C GLN A 249 -24.78 -1.96 23.61
N PRO A 250 -23.70 -1.14 23.44
CA PRO A 250 -22.47 -1.53 22.75
C PRO A 250 -21.93 -2.86 23.28
N VAL A 251 -22.14 -3.92 22.49
CA VAL A 251 -22.08 -5.29 23.01
C VAL A 251 -20.63 -5.66 23.31
N HIS A 252 -20.27 -5.71 24.59
CA HIS A 252 -19.06 -6.39 25.03
C HIS A 252 -19.09 -7.83 24.49
N VAL A 253 -18.19 -8.10 23.54
CA VAL A 253 -18.28 -9.22 22.57
C VAL A 253 -18.45 -10.60 23.23
N THR A 254 -18.01 -10.76 24.47
CA THR A 254 -18.23 -11.93 25.33
C THR A 254 -19.70 -12.36 25.42
N GLN A 255 -20.68 -11.45 25.42
CA GLN A 255 -22.10 -11.80 25.51
C GLN A 255 -22.75 -12.16 24.15
N ALA A 256 -22.19 -11.71 23.03
CA ALA A 256 -22.68 -12.12 21.71
C ALA A 256 -22.41 -13.61 21.43
N LEU A 257 -21.28 -14.12 21.94
CA LEU A 257 -20.83 -15.49 21.71
C LEU A 257 -21.77 -16.55 22.33
N SER A 258 -22.35 -16.29 23.50
CA SER A 258 -23.32 -17.21 24.12
C SER A 258 -24.68 -17.22 23.38
N LYS A 259 -25.17 -16.06 22.90
CA LYS A 259 -26.34 -16.01 22.00
C LYS A 259 -26.10 -16.79 20.69
N VAL A 260 -24.86 -16.78 20.16
CA VAL A 260 -24.49 -17.54 18.94
C VAL A 260 -24.35 -19.05 19.19
N GLN A 261 -23.89 -19.48 20.37
CA GLN A 261 -23.85 -20.90 20.77
C GLN A 261 -25.24 -21.56 20.82
N ASN A 262 -26.31 -20.79 20.99
CA ASN A 262 -27.69 -21.28 20.94
C ASN A 262 -28.25 -21.50 19.51
N ILE A 263 -27.50 -21.16 18.45
CA ILE A 263 -27.77 -21.71 17.12
C ILE A 263 -27.42 -23.20 17.18
N ARG A 264 -28.40 -24.10 16.98
CA ARG A 264 -28.24 -25.57 17.01
C ARG A 264 -27.18 -26.06 16.00
N CYS A 265 -25.91 -26.01 16.38
CA CYS A 265 -24.77 -26.39 15.56
C CYS A 265 -23.88 -27.36 16.36
N THR A 266 -24.16 -28.66 16.21
CA THR A 266 -23.44 -29.72 16.92
C THR A 266 -21.99 -29.84 16.46
N SER A 267 -21.11 -30.23 17.38
CA SER A 267 -19.64 -30.29 17.25
C SER A 267 -18.94 -28.94 17.09
N SER A 268 -17.95 -28.69 17.96
CA SER A 268 -17.13 -27.48 17.99
C SER A 268 -16.62 -27.07 16.61
N ILE A 269 -16.96 -25.84 16.21
CA ILE A 269 -16.33 -25.15 15.09
C ILE A 269 -15.35 -24.15 15.70
N ASP A 270 -14.07 -24.31 15.41
CA ASP A 270 -13.03 -23.37 15.82
C ASP A 270 -13.12 -22.10 14.96
N LEU A 271 -13.90 -21.13 15.45
CA LEU A 271 -14.11 -19.81 14.80
C LEU A 271 -12.82 -18.97 14.75
N ASP A 272 -11.81 -19.32 15.54
CA ASP A 272 -10.52 -18.62 15.60
C ASP A 272 -9.58 -19.13 14.51
N SER A 273 -9.53 -20.45 14.29
CA SER A 273 -8.87 -21.04 13.12
C SER A 273 -9.42 -20.46 11.81
N ALA A 274 -10.73 -20.17 11.76
CA ALA A 274 -11.39 -19.59 10.60
C ALA A 274 -11.01 -18.12 10.34
N GLY A 275 -10.48 -17.42 11.35
CA GLY A 275 -10.20 -15.98 11.31
C GLY A 275 -11.45 -15.10 11.46
N ILE A 276 -12.57 -15.62 11.97
CA ILE A 276 -13.78 -14.82 12.30
C ILE A 276 -13.48 -13.91 13.50
N GLY A 277 -12.74 -14.43 14.49
CA GLY A 277 -12.35 -13.67 15.68
C GLY A 277 -11.56 -12.39 15.38
N LEU A 278 -10.83 -12.34 14.26
CA LEU A 278 -10.09 -11.15 13.81
C LEU A 278 -11.01 -9.98 13.38
N ILE A 279 -12.28 -10.27 13.11
CA ILE A 279 -13.29 -9.27 12.79
C ILE A 279 -14.19 -9.05 14.02
N GLN A 280 -14.83 -10.10 14.53
CA GLN A 280 -15.86 -9.96 15.56
C GLN A 280 -15.33 -9.58 16.96
N ARG A 281 -14.06 -9.81 17.29
CA ARG A 281 -13.45 -9.32 18.55
C ARG A 281 -12.82 -7.94 18.44
N SER A 282 -12.86 -7.31 17.26
CA SER A 282 -12.41 -5.93 17.14
C SER A 282 -13.34 -5.00 17.93
N LYS A 283 -12.76 -4.03 18.63
CA LYS A 283 -13.52 -2.93 19.26
C LYS A 283 -14.26 -2.06 18.24
N SER A 284 -13.91 -2.18 16.95
CA SER A 284 -14.58 -1.52 15.82
C SER A 284 -15.79 -2.28 15.28
N TYR A 285 -16.08 -3.51 15.75
CA TYR A 285 -17.18 -4.32 15.23
C TYR A 285 -18.54 -3.94 15.85
N ILE A 286 -19.54 -3.71 15.00
CA ILE A 286 -20.93 -3.39 15.38
C ILE A 286 -21.92 -4.15 14.50
N GLN A 287 -23.23 -4.02 14.79
CA GLN A 287 -24.31 -4.58 13.98
C GLN A 287 -25.43 -3.57 13.78
N PHE A 288 -25.96 -3.53 12.57
CA PHE A 288 -27.06 -2.69 12.15
C PHE A 288 -28.34 -3.53 11.99
N ILE A 289 -29.47 -2.86 11.79
CA ILE A 289 -30.66 -3.48 11.21
C ILE A 289 -30.36 -3.76 9.73
N SER A 290 -30.44 -5.02 9.31
CA SER A 290 -30.09 -5.44 7.95
C SER A 290 -31.22 -5.19 6.95
N GLU A 291 -30.98 -4.36 5.93
CA GLU A 291 -31.88 -4.19 4.78
C GLU A 291 -31.70 -5.31 3.74
N LYS A 292 -32.79 -5.78 3.15
CA LYS A 292 -32.74 -6.87 2.17
C LYS A 292 -32.35 -6.37 0.79
N ILE A 293 -31.21 -6.84 0.27
CA ILE A 293 -30.68 -6.45 -1.04
C ILE A 293 -30.59 -7.64 -2.03
N HIS A 294 -30.87 -7.34 -3.30
CA HIS A 294 -30.72 -8.24 -4.44
C HIS A 294 -29.27 -8.17 -4.95
N SER A 295 -28.46 -9.22 -4.75
CA SER A 295 -27.05 -9.22 -5.17
C SER A 295 -26.85 -9.16 -6.68
N ASP A 296 -27.76 -9.75 -7.46
CA ASP A 296 -27.79 -9.69 -8.92
C ASP A 296 -27.86 -8.25 -9.47
N LYS A 297 -28.41 -7.33 -8.69
CA LYS A 297 -28.61 -5.91 -9.05
C LYS A 297 -27.54 -4.97 -8.50
N GLN A 298 -26.52 -5.49 -7.81
CA GLN A 298 -25.41 -4.69 -7.28
C GLN A 298 -24.25 -4.61 -8.29
N ARG A 299 -23.53 -3.48 -8.25
CA ARG A 299 -22.25 -3.24 -8.92
C ARG A 299 -21.21 -2.90 -7.85
N LEU A 300 -19.98 -3.37 -8.02
CA LEU A 300 -18.85 -3.10 -7.13
C LEU A 300 -17.58 -2.82 -7.95
N HIS A 301 -16.79 -1.82 -7.55
CA HIS A 301 -15.50 -1.50 -8.18
C HIS A 301 -14.31 -1.68 -7.20
N ASN A 302 -13.15 -2.12 -7.71
CA ASN A 302 -11.94 -2.39 -6.90
C ASN A 302 -11.04 -1.16 -6.65
N ARG A 303 -11.59 0.05 -6.74
CA ARG A 303 -10.93 1.35 -6.46
C ARG A 303 -11.94 2.34 -5.91
N PHE A 304 -11.49 3.23 -5.04
CA PHE A 304 -12.27 4.39 -4.60
C PHE A 304 -12.03 5.64 -5.47
N GLU A 305 -13.05 6.48 -5.58
CA GLU A 305 -12.87 7.91 -5.83
C GLU A 305 -12.04 8.58 -4.70
N PHE A 306 -11.35 9.67 -5.01
CA PHE A 306 -10.56 10.50 -4.07
C PHE A 306 -9.42 9.84 -3.26
N ASN A 307 -9.12 8.55 -3.47
CA ASN A 307 -8.01 7.80 -2.81
C ASN A 307 -6.60 8.43 -2.91
N GLN A 308 -6.37 9.43 -3.78
CA GLN A 308 -5.09 10.14 -3.86
C GLN A 308 -4.71 10.88 -2.56
N CYS A 309 -5.65 11.12 -1.64
CA CYS A 309 -5.34 11.58 -0.27
C CYS A 309 -4.46 10.62 0.53
N LEU A 310 -4.41 9.33 0.16
CA LEU A 310 -3.49 8.33 0.72
C LEU A 310 -2.35 7.94 -0.23
N THR A 311 -2.61 7.86 -1.54
CA THR A 311 -1.72 7.16 -2.48
C THR A 311 -0.92 8.08 -3.43
N ASN A 312 -0.94 9.39 -3.17
CA ASN A 312 0.00 10.38 -3.71
C ASN A 312 0.88 10.87 -2.54
N LYS A 313 2.15 11.21 -2.77
CA LYS A 313 3.11 11.49 -1.68
C LYS A 313 2.80 12.81 -0.96
N ARG A 314 2.43 13.86 -1.72
CA ARG A 314 1.94 15.16 -1.20
C ARG A 314 0.58 14.98 -0.51
N GLY A 315 -0.33 14.22 -1.12
CA GLY A 315 -1.63 13.88 -0.56
C GLY A 315 -1.54 13.19 0.81
N LEU A 316 -0.67 12.18 0.92
CA LEU A 316 -0.41 11.45 2.17
C LEU A 316 0.16 12.35 3.26
N TYR A 317 1.21 13.11 2.96
CA TYR A 317 1.82 14.01 3.95
C TYR A 317 0.82 15.04 4.48
N ILE A 318 0.09 15.72 3.60
CA ILE A 318 -0.92 16.72 4.01
C ILE A 318 -2.04 16.07 4.84
N THR A 319 -2.54 14.90 4.42
CA THR A 319 -3.62 14.20 5.12
C THR A 319 -3.20 13.72 6.51
N MET A 320 -1.98 13.17 6.66
CA MET A 320 -1.45 12.79 7.97
C MET A 320 -1.08 14.01 8.83
N ARG A 321 -0.60 15.10 8.22
CA ARG A 321 -0.28 16.35 8.94
C ARG A 321 -1.53 16.91 9.58
N ASN A 322 -2.59 17.08 8.79
CA ASN A 322 -3.85 17.63 9.27
C ASN A 322 -4.48 16.74 10.36
N TYR A 323 -4.42 15.41 10.24
CA TYR A 323 -4.89 14.48 11.27
C TYR A 323 -4.09 14.56 12.58
N TYR A 324 -2.75 14.52 12.52
CA TYR A 324 -1.94 14.58 13.73
C TYR A 324 -2.01 15.97 14.40
N THR A 325 -2.03 17.06 13.63
CA THR A 325 -2.32 18.41 14.16
C THR A 325 -3.67 18.48 14.86
N ALA A 326 -4.75 18.01 14.22
CA ALA A 326 -6.09 18.03 14.81
C ALA A 326 -6.20 17.16 16.08
N THR A 327 -5.40 16.10 16.19
CA THR A 327 -5.33 15.21 17.36
C THR A 327 -4.24 15.59 18.38
N ASN A 328 -3.63 16.77 18.27
CA ASN A 328 -2.54 17.26 19.14
C ASN A 328 -1.32 16.32 19.22
N GLN A 329 -1.08 15.55 18.17
CA GLN A 329 0.04 14.62 18.01
C GLN A 329 1.10 15.17 17.05
N TYR A 330 2.32 14.64 17.15
CA TYR A 330 3.43 15.05 16.31
C TYR A 330 3.59 14.13 15.09
N ILE A 331 3.36 14.65 13.88
CA ILE A 331 3.47 13.86 12.63
C ILE A 331 4.84 13.17 12.48
N PHE A 332 5.93 13.85 12.88
CA PHE A 332 7.27 13.31 12.75
C PHE A 332 7.67 12.33 13.87
N ASP A 333 6.69 11.82 14.63
CA ASP A 333 6.82 10.56 15.36
C ASP A 333 6.33 9.33 14.58
N LYS A 334 5.77 9.50 13.38
CA LYS A 334 5.09 8.44 12.60
C LYS A 334 5.54 8.39 11.13
N LEU A 335 5.82 9.55 10.54
CA LEU A 335 6.42 9.72 9.21
C LEU A 335 7.80 10.41 9.37
N PRO A 336 8.78 10.19 8.48
CA PRO A 336 10.03 10.96 8.51
C PRO A 336 9.76 12.47 8.33
N ILE A 337 10.67 13.32 8.81
CA ILE A 337 10.60 14.78 8.59
C ILE A 337 10.45 15.03 7.08
N THR A 338 9.41 15.76 6.69
CA THR A 338 8.98 15.89 5.29
C THR A 338 8.45 17.30 5.05
N PHE A 339 8.81 17.87 3.90
CA PHE A 339 8.25 19.12 3.38
C PHE A 339 7.69 18.88 1.98
N THR A 340 6.59 19.55 1.65
CA THR A 340 6.07 19.66 0.28
C THR A 340 6.51 21.00 -0.28
N VAL A 341 7.32 21.00 -1.33
CA VAL A 341 7.95 22.19 -1.91
C VAL A 341 7.60 22.29 -3.38
N GLU A 342 7.09 23.43 -3.82
CA GLU A 342 6.81 23.70 -5.24
C GLU A 342 7.93 24.52 -5.92
N ASN A 343 8.61 25.40 -5.18
CA ASN A 343 9.80 26.14 -5.63
C ASN A 343 10.63 26.65 -4.43
N GLN A 344 11.70 27.42 -4.67
CA GLN A 344 12.59 27.94 -3.61
C GLN A 344 12.03 29.19 -2.88
N GLU A 345 10.89 29.73 -3.31
CA GLU A 345 10.19 30.86 -2.70
C GLU A 345 9.07 30.39 -1.73
N ASP A 346 8.73 29.09 -1.77
CA ASP A 346 7.73 28.41 -0.95
C ASP A 346 8.04 28.52 0.56
N GLU A 347 7.01 28.77 1.39
CA GLU A 347 7.18 28.83 2.85
C GLU A 347 7.63 27.48 3.44
N GLU A 348 7.19 26.34 2.88
CA GLU A 348 7.68 25.02 3.29
C GLU A 348 9.15 24.80 2.86
N TYR A 349 9.63 25.44 1.77
CA TYR A 349 11.07 25.45 1.44
C TYR A 349 11.87 26.30 2.43
N GLN A 350 11.37 27.48 2.81
CA GLN A 350 12.04 28.32 3.81
C GLN A 350 12.09 27.64 5.20
N ARG A 351 11.03 26.91 5.57
CA ARG A 351 11.00 26.04 6.77
C ARG A 351 11.99 24.86 6.66
N PHE A 352 12.09 24.25 5.48
CA PHE A 352 13.12 23.24 5.18
C PHE A 352 14.53 23.82 5.33
N LEU A 353 14.83 24.97 4.72
CA LEU A 353 16.13 25.62 4.70
C LEU A 353 16.61 25.99 6.12
N ALA A 354 15.72 26.56 6.95
CA ALA A 354 16.01 26.83 8.35
C ALA A 354 16.37 25.56 9.15
N LEU A 355 15.70 24.43 8.86
CA LEU A 355 16.02 23.15 9.48
C LEU A 355 17.30 22.52 8.92
N TYR A 356 17.53 22.62 7.60
CA TYR A 356 18.72 22.13 6.92
C TYR A 356 19.97 22.79 7.50
N ASN A 357 19.99 24.13 7.58
CA ASN A 357 21.13 24.90 8.07
C ASN A 357 21.45 24.56 9.54
N ARG A 358 20.42 24.37 10.38
CA ARG A 358 20.60 23.93 11.77
C ARG A 358 21.19 22.51 11.87
N LEU A 359 20.69 21.57 11.07
CA LEU A 359 21.21 20.19 11.04
C LEU A 359 22.62 20.10 10.44
N GLU A 360 23.00 21.01 9.55
CA GLU A 360 24.35 21.10 8.98
C GLU A 360 25.35 21.64 10.01
N ALA A 361 24.95 22.60 10.86
CA ALA A 361 25.75 23.05 12.00
C ALA A 361 25.91 21.92 13.06
N GLU A 362 24.82 21.23 13.41
CA GLU A 362 24.79 20.11 14.37
C GLU A 362 25.45 18.82 13.84
N LYS A 363 25.88 18.78 12.57
CA LYS A 363 26.29 17.58 11.83
C LYS A 363 27.43 16.80 12.49
N LYS A 364 28.47 17.51 12.92
CA LYS A 364 29.66 16.91 13.56
C LYS A 364 29.33 16.29 14.92
N GLU A 365 28.54 16.99 15.74
CA GLU A 365 28.15 16.55 17.08
C GLU A 365 27.21 15.34 17.02
N THR A 366 26.23 15.38 16.11
CA THR A 366 25.23 14.33 15.92
C THR A 366 25.75 13.11 15.16
N ARG A 367 26.97 13.17 14.61
CA ARG A 367 27.54 12.19 13.65
C ARG A 367 26.62 11.91 12.46
N SER A 368 25.87 12.95 12.06
CA SER A 368 24.97 12.96 10.91
C SER A 368 25.77 13.24 9.64
N GLN A 369 25.26 12.82 8.49
CA GLN A 369 25.65 13.36 7.18
C GLN A 369 24.67 14.42 6.66
N ASN A 370 23.53 14.64 7.34
CA ASN A 370 22.44 15.53 6.94
C ASN A 370 21.85 15.18 5.56
N LEU A 371 21.73 13.89 5.23
CA LEU A 371 21.18 13.44 3.95
C LEU A 371 19.67 13.68 3.83
N TRP A 372 19.22 14.05 2.63
CA TRP A 372 17.82 14.20 2.26
C TRP A 372 17.47 13.29 1.08
N ILE A 373 16.19 12.99 0.90
CA ILE A 373 15.67 12.21 -0.23
C ILE A 373 14.56 12.99 -0.91
N LEU A 374 14.81 13.38 -2.15
CA LEU A 374 13.86 14.08 -2.99
C LEU A 374 13.06 13.07 -3.81
N LYS A 375 11.75 13.30 -3.89
CA LYS A 375 10.80 12.48 -4.66
C LYS A 375 9.76 13.42 -5.28
N PRO A 376 9.38 13.29 -6.57
CA PRO A 376 8.26 14.06 -7.10
C PRO A 376 6.96 13.68 -6.39
N GLY A 377 6.13 14.67 -6.08
CA GLY A 377 4.91 14.53 -5.27
C GLY A 377 3.82 13.75 -5.97
N GLU A 378 3.76 13.85 -7.30
CA GLU A 378 2.77 13.23 -8.18
C GLU A 378 3.06 11.72 -8.38
N PHE A 379 2.43 11.10 -9.39
CA PHE A 379 2.33 9.63 -9.54
C PHE A 379 3.62 8.90 -9.99
N THR A 380 4.75 9.21 -9.37
CA THR A 380 6.03 8.51 -9.53
C THR A 380 6.02 7.14 -8.85
N ASN A 381 5.88 6.10 -9.67
CA ASN A 381 5.94 4.70 -9.28
C ASN A 381 7.35 4.13 -9.49
N ARG A 382 7.61 2.94 -8.92
CA ARG A 382 8.81 2.10 -9.14
C ARG A 382 10.18 2.67 -8.71
N GLY A 383 10.23 3.89 -8.18
CA GLY A 383 11.46 4.57 -7.74
C GLY A 383 12.02 5.59 -8.74
N ASN A 384 11.32 5.82 -9.86
CA ASN A 384 11.75 6.80 -10.86
C ASN A 384 11.75 8.22 -10.27
N GLY A 385 12.84 8.96 -10.48
CA GLY A 385 13.01 10.34 -9.99
C GLY A 385 13.30 10.47 -8.50
N ILE A 386 13.57 9.37 -7.79
CA ILE A 386 14.03 9.41 -6.39
C ILE A 386 15.54 9.63 -6.36
N ILE A 387 15.99 10.69 -5.70
CA ILE A 387 17.41 11.06 -5.56
C ILE A 387 17.71 11.25 -4.07
N VAL A 388 18.88 10.78 -3.63
CA VAL A 388 19.44 11.06 -2.29
C VAL A 388 20.46 12.17 -2.45
N CYS A 389 20.32 13.24 -1.67
CA CYS A 389 21.17 14.43 -1.73
C CYS A 389 21.88 14.63 -0.38
N GLN A 390 23.11 15.15 -0.44
CA GLN A 390 23.95 15.52 0.69
C GLN A 390 24.17 17.05 0.78
N THR A 391 24.04 17.79 -0.32
CA THR A 391 24.22 19.25 -0.34
C THR A 391 22.92 20.00 -0.64
N LEU A 392 22.86 21.27 -0.23
CA LEU A 392 21.75 22.17 -0.58
C LEU A 392 21.77 22.51 -2.09
N GLU A 393 22.94 22.52 -2.71
CA GLU A 393 23.13 22.75 -4.15
C GLU A 393 22.44 21.65 -4.98
N GLU A 394 22.70 20.37 -4.67
CA GLU A 394 22.01 19.22 -5.29
C GLU A 394 20.49 19.28 -5.14
N ILE A 395 20.00 19.73 -3.97
CA ILE A 395 18.57 19.86 -3.68
C ILE A 395 17.96 20.97 -4.55
N ASN A 396 18.63 22.11 -4.66
CA ASN A 396 18.16 23.26 -5.43
C ASN A 396 18.25 23.03 -6.94
N ASP A 397 19.20 22.22 -7.40
CA ASP A 397 19.29 21.78 -8.79
C ASP A 397 18.20 20.77 -9.19
N ILE A 398 17.47 20.20 -8.23
CA ILE A 398 16.30 19.34 -8.49
C ILE A 398 15.00 20.13 -8.36
N ILE A 399 14.91 21.04 -7.38
CA ILE A 399 13.76 21.92 -7.13
C ILE A 399 13.82 23.12 -8.09
N LYS A 400 13.40 22.87 -9.34
CA LYS A 400 13.23 23.90 -10.38
C LYS A 400 11.75 24.29 -10.47
N PRO A 401 11.41 25.58 -10.63
CA PRO A 401 10.05 26.00 -10.91
C PRO A 401 9.60 25.41 -12.25
N VAL A 402 8.62 24.52 -12.20
CA VAL A 402 8.01 23.88 -13.37
C VAL A 402 6.53 23.76 -13.08
N ASP A 403 5.69 24.23 -14.01
CA ASP A 403 4.24 24.22 -13.86
C ASP A 403 3.71 22.83 -13.46
N GLU A 404 2.74 22.84 -12.52
CA GLU A 404 2.02 21.67 -12.01
C GLU A 404 2.86 20.57 -11.30
N LYS A 405 4.10 20.87 -10.85
CA LYS A 405 4.94 19.88 -10.13
C LYS A 405 5.28 20.30 -8.70
N SER A 406 5.12 19.36 -7.78
CA SER A 406 5.57 19.46 -6.40
C SER A 406 6.66 18.44 -6.08
N TYR A 407 7.52 18.78 -5.12
CA TYR A 407 8.59 17.94 -4.63
C TYR A 407 8.37 17.59 -3.16
N ILE A 408 8.70 16.35 -2.80
CA ILE A 408 8.75 15.87 -1.43
C ILE A 408 10.22 15.88 -1.01
N VAL A 409 10.56 16.85 -0.16
CA VAL A 409 11.89 16.97 0.46
C VAL A 409 11.80 16.29 1.82
N GLN A 410 12.31 15.06 1.91
CA GLN A 410 12.17 14.22 3.10
C GLN A 410 13.55 13.93 3.71
N LYS A 411 13.68 13.98 5.03
CA LYS A 411 14.95 13.66 5.72
C LYS A 411 15.25 12.17 5.54
N TYR A 412 16.46 11.85 5.09
CA TYR A 412 16.90 10.47 4.95
C TYR A 412 17.04 9.80 6.34
N ILE A 413 16.60 8.55 6.46
CA ILE A 413 16.84 7.70 7.64
C ILE A 413 18.25 7.14 7.53
N GLU A 414 19.22 7.87 8.09
CA GLU A 414 20.66 7.56 8.02
C GLU A 414 21.06 6.35 8.87
N ASN A 415 20.30 6.07 9.92
CA ASN A 415 20.52 4.96 10.85
C ASN A 415 19.34 3.95 10.77
N PRO A 416 19.12 3.28 9.63
CA PRO A 416 18.09 2.24 9.50
C PRO A 416 18.46 1.01 10.33
N LEU A 417 17.48 0.18 10.66
CA LEU A 417 17.77 -1.20 11.09
C LEU A 417 18.29 -1.98 9.88
N LEU A 418 19.32 -2.80 10.10
CA LEU A 418 20.00 -3.55 9.04
C LEU A 418 19.87 -5.07 9.24
N ILE A 419 19.69 -5.80 8.14
CA ILE A 419 19.68 -7.27 8.09
C ILE A 419 20.95 -7.74 7.40
N ASN A 420 21.88 -8.32 8.16
CA ASN A 420 23.24 -8.64 7.69
C ASN A 420 23.89 -7.42 6.99
N LYS A 421 23.89 -6.27 7.68
CA LYS A 421 24.28 -4.94 7.19
C LYS A 421 23.49 -4.38 5.99
N ARG A 422 22.52 -5.09 5.41
CA ARG A 422 21.73 -4.61 4.26
C ARG A 422 20.49 -3.86 4.71
N LYS A 423 20.11 -2.81 3.98
CA LYS A 423 18.91 -2.03 4.25
C LYS A 423 17.66 -2.82 3.85
N PHE A 424 16.54 -2.58 4.52
CA PHE A 424 15.26 -3.17 4.14
C PHE A 424 14.08 -2.24 4.43
N ASP A 425 12.98 -2.47 3.72
CA ASP A 425 11.64 -1.99 4.09
C ASP A 425 10.71 -3.17 4.41
N ILE A 426 9.57 -2.86 5.02
CA ILE A 426 8.47 -3.80 5.28
C ILE A 426 7.28 -3.43 4.40
N ARG A 427 6.86 -4.37 3.52
CA ARG A 427 5.59 -4.33 2.82
C ARG A 427 4.50 -5.01 3.66
N CYS A 428 3.55 -4.21 4.11
CA CYS A 428 2.30 -4.64 4.73
C CYS A 428 1.14 -4.53 3.72
N TYR A 429 0.03 -5.22 3.97
CA TYR A 429 -1.20 -5.04 3.20
C TYR A 429 -2.35 -4.59 4.11
N ALA A 430 -3.21 -3.73 3.58
CA ALA A 430 -4.46 -3.34 4.21
C ALA A 430 -5.57 -3.26 3.14
N MET A 431 -6.81 -3.22 3.57
CA MET A 431 -7.96 -3.05 2.68
C MET A 431 -8.94 -2.04 3.28
N ILE A 432 -9.42 -1.12 2.44
CA ILE A 432 -10.56 -0.26 2.77
C ILE A 432 -11.76 -0.79 1.97
N THR A 433 -12.95 -0.79 2.58
CA THR A 433 -14.20 -1.18 1.93
C THR A 433 -15.28 -0.15 2.25
N SER A 434 -16.03 0.30 1.26
CA SER A 434 -17.35 0.93 1.44
C SER A 434 -18.36 -0.08 0.97
N ILE A 435 -19.23 -0.58 1.85
CA ILE A 435 -20.28 -1.55 1.51
C ILE A 435 -21.57 -1.05 2.15
N ASN A 436 -22.62 -0.94 1.35
CA ASN A 436 -23.82 -0.17 1.71
C ASN A 436 -23.50 1.31 2.08
N GLY A 437 -22.42 1.87 1.49
CA GLY A 437 -21.88 3.18 1.85
C GLY A 437 -21.12 3.26 3.19
N ILE A 438 -21.03 2.16 3.95
CA ILE A 438 -20.34 2.10 5.25
C ILE A 438 -18.86 1.80 5.03
N ILE A 439 -17.99 2.73 5.46
CA ILE A 439 -16.54 2.61 5.38
C ILE A 439 -15.99 1.78 6.55
N GLN A 440 -15.28 0.71 6.21
CA GLN A 440 -14.54 -0.17 7.11
C GLN A 440 -13.08 -0.33 6.63
N GLY A 441 -12.18 -0.58 7.58
CA GLY A 441 -10.75 -0.70 7.35
C GLY A 441 -10.15 -1.94 8.00
N TYR A 442 -9.35 -2.66 7.23
CA TYR A 442 -8.82 -3.98 7.57
C TYR A 442 -7.30 -4.04 7.40
N PHE A 443 -6.58 -4.63 8.36
CA PHE A 443 -5.14 -4.85 8.32
C PHE A 443 -4.80 -6.33 8.09
N TYR A 444 -3.92 -6.66 7.15
CA TYR A 444 -3.54 -8.04 6.85
C TYR A 444 -2.33 -8.47 7.68
N LEU A 445 -2.46 -9.56 8.44
CA LEU A 445 -1.49 -10.01 9.44
C LEU A 445 -0.20 -10.62 8.86
N ASP A 446 -0.10 -10.84 7.54
CA ASP A 446 1.12 -11.26 6.86
C ASP A 446 1.65 -10.18 5.91
N GLY A 447 2.96 -10.17 5.73
CA GLY A 447 3.63 -9.35 4.74
C GLY A 447 5.02 -9.88 4.48
N TYR A 448 5.91 -9.02 4.02
CA TYR A 448 7.29 -9.37 3.71
C TYR A 448 8.22 -8.17 3.77
N LEU A 449 9.50 -8.44 3.99
CA LEU A 449 10.55 -7.44 3.90
C LEU A 449 11.13 -7.44 2.49
N ARG A 450 11.46 -6.26 1.97
CA ARG A 450 12.28 -6.07 0.75
C ARG A 450 13.67 -5.63 1.17
N THR A 451 14.66 -6.48 0.94
CA THR A 451 16.07 -6.24 1.27
C THR A 451 16.84 -5.64 0.08
N THR A 452 17.87 -4.86 0.37
CA THR A 452 18.87 -4.46 -0.64
C THR A 452 19.80 -5.61 -0.99
N SER A 453 20.38 -5.58 -2.19
CA SER A 453 21.34 -6.61 -2.64
C SER A 453 22.75 -6.32 -2.13
N LYS A 454 23.12 -5.04 -1.96
CA LYS A 454 24.39 -4.60 -1.37
C LYS A 454 24.25 -4.23 0.11
N GLU A 455 25.36 -4.32 0.84
CA GLU A 455 25.50 -3.78 2.22
C GLU A 455 25.25 -2.27 2.25
N PHE A 456 24.77 -1.74 3.38
CA PHE A 456 24.51 -0.33 3.57
C PHE A 456 25.81 0.43 3.88
N SER A 457 26.19 1.37 3.01
CA SER A 457 27.23 2.38 3.26
C SER A 457 26.64 3.77 3.06
N MET A 458 27.09 4.74 3.83
CA MET A 458 26.75 6.17 3.66
C MET A 458 27.80 6.91 2.82
N GLU A 459 28.73 6.19 2.19
CA GLU A 459 29.77 6.75 1.31
C GLU A 459 29.37 6.62 -0.18
N GLU A 460 28.58 5.60 -0.53
CA GLU A 460 28.07 5.32 -1.89
C GLU A 460 26.64 5.87 -2.11
N ILE A 461 26.32 7.11 -1.68
CA ILE A 461 24.93 7.63 -1.66
C ILE A 461 24.20 7.58 -3.02
N SER A 462 24.95 7.64 -4.12
CA SER A 462 24.45 7.57 -5.50
C SER A 462 24.10 6.14 -5.97
N ASN A 463 24.48 5.10 -5.23
CA ASN A 463 24.30 3.70 -5.61
C ASN A 463 22.88 3.22 -5.25
N PRO A 464 21.96 3.05 -6.21
CA PRO A 464 20.57 2.73 -5.91
C PRO A 464 20.40 1.32 -5.33
N PHE A 465 21.35 0.41 -5.56
CA PHE A 465 21.32 -0.95 -5.01
C PHE A 465 21.62 -0.98 -3.50
N ILE A 466 22.18 0.09 -2.93
CA ILE A 466 22.45 0.27 -1.50
C ILE A 466 21.31 1.01 -0.80
N HIS A 467 20.73 2.03 -1.44
CA HIS A 467 19.81 2.95 -0.78
C HIS A 467 18.32 2.73 -1.07
N LEU A 468 17.96 2.08 -2.18
CA LEU A 468 16.57 1.90 -2.64
C LEU A 468 16.16 0.42 -2.64
N THR A 469 15.16 0.08 -1.82
CA THR A 469 14.65 -1.29 -1.61
C THR A 469 13.62 -1.74 -2.65
N ASN A 470 13.28 -0.87 -3.61
CA ASN A 470 12.27 -1.14 -4.64
C ASN A 470 12.69 -2.33 -5.53
N ASP A 471 11.82 -3.34 -5.60
CA ASP A 471 12.05 -4.58 -6.36
C ASP A 471 12.36 -4.33 -7.85
N ALA A 472 11.70 -3.33 -8.43
CA ALA A 472 11.91 -2.89 -9.81
C ALA A 472 13.33 -2.38 -10.09
N ILE A 473 14.07 -1.95 -9.06
CA ILE A 473 15.48 -1.56 -9.12
C ILE A 473 16.34 -2.78 -8.75
N GLN A 474 16.09 -3.38 -7.58
CA GLN A 474 16.94 -4.43 -7.00
C GLN A 474 17.11 -5.64 -7.92
N LYS A 475 16.11 -6.01 -8.73
CA LYS A 475 16.20 -7.09 -9.73
C LYS A 475 17.26 -6.90 -10.82
N HIS A 476 17.82 -5.69 -10.96
CA HIS A 476 18.91 -5.38 -11.89
C HIS A 476 20.30 -5.49 -11.24
N SER A 477 20.38 -5.80 -9.94
CA SER A 477 21.63 -6.11 -9.27
C SER A 477 22.10 -7.53 -9.61
N THR A 478 23.40 -7.71 -9.83
CA THR A 478 24.03 -9.03 -9.97
C THR A 478 23.97 -9.87 -8.68
N GLU A 479 23.69 -9.24 -7.53
CA GLU A 479 23.53 -9.91 -6.23
C GLU A 479 22.05 -10.14 -5.86
N TYR A 480 21.11 -9.88 -6.76
CA TYR A 480 19.68 -10.09 -6.50
C TYR A 480 19.37 -11.57 -6.22
N GLY A 481 18.78 -11.86 -5.07
CA GLY A 481 18.47 -13.20 -4.60
C GLY A 481 19.62 -13.94 -3.89
N LYS A 482 20.80 -13.32 -3.75
CA LYS A 482 22.02 -13.94 -3.18
C LYS A 482 21.85 -14.43 -1.73
N TYR A 483 21.11 -13.69 -0.90
CA TYR A 483 20.96 -13.97 0.54
C TYR A 483 19.60 -14.61 0.89
N GLU A 484 18.52 -14.15 0.25
CA GLU A 484 17.18 -14.73 0.36
C GLU A 484 16.46 -14.64 -0.99
N ASN A 485 15.54 -15.59 -1.25
CA ASN A 485 14.92 -15.80 -2.56
C ASN A 485 14.28 -14.53 -3.13
N GLY A 486 14.96 -13.91 -4.12
CA GLY A 486 14.56 -12.67 -4.76
C GLY A 486 14.51 -11.47 -3.81
N ASN A 487 15.38 -11.38 -2.80
CA ASN A 487 15.38 -10.31 -1.78
C ASN A 487 14.01 -10.15 -1.07
N LYS A 488 13.41 -11.29 -0.67
CA LYS A 488 12.15 -11.35 0.07
C LYS A 488 12.31 -12.21 1.32
N MET A 489 12.20 -11.58 2.50
CA MET A 489 12.21 -12.26 3.80
C MET A 489 10.81 -12.20 4.43
N SER A 490 10.33 -13.28 5.04
CA SER A 490 9.04 -13.31 5.74
C SER A 490 9.16 -12.75 7.16
N TYR A 491 8.04 -12.33 7.75
CA TYR A 491 7.97 -11.88 9.15
C TYR A 491 8.51 -12.93 10.15
N ARG A 492 8.40 -14.22 9.83
CA ARG A 492 8.91 -15.31 10.69
C ARG A 492 10.43 -15.49 10.61
N GLU A 493 11.03 -15.18 9.46
CA GLU A 493 12.48 -15.15 9.30
C GLU A 493 13.06 -13.87 9.95
N PHE A 494 12.37 -12.73 9.78
CA PHE A 494 12.75 -11.49 10.45
C PHE A 494 12.70 -11.61 11.98
N GLN A 495 11.63 -12.19 12.55
CA GLN A 495 11.56 -12.43 14.00
C GLN A 495 12.75 -13.26 14.50
N ARG A 496 13.10 -14.36 13.82
CA ARG A 496 14.26 -15.19 14.19
C ARG A 496 15.58 -14.42 14.09
N TYR A 497 15.72 -13.55 13.08
CA TYR A 497 16.88 -12.67 12.97
C TYR A 497 16.97 -11.73 14.19
N LEU A 498 15.84 -11.16 14.64
CA LEU A 498 15.80 -10.35 15.87
C LEU A 498 16.14 -11.17 17.12
N ASP A 499 15.53 -12.36 17.27
CA ASP A 499 15.77 -13.27 18.40
C ASP A 499 17.26 -13.67 18.52
N GLN A 500 17.97 -13.72 17.40
CA GLN A 500 19.40 -14.10 17.33
C GLN A 500 20.37 -12.93 17.51
N HIS A 501 20.06 -11.74 16.98
CA HIS A 501 21.02 -10.64 16.88
C HIS A 501 20.76 -9.49 17.86
N PHE A 502 19.58 -9.46 18.51
CA PHE A 502 19.21 -8.42 19.45
C PHE A 502 18.52 -8.96 20.73
N PRO A 503 18.97 -10.07 21.35
CA PRO A 503 18.24 -10.74 22.43
C PRO A 503 17.99 -9.85 23.67
N ASP A 504 18.94 -8.98 24.02
CA ASP A 504 18.86 -8.10 25.20
C ASP A 504 17.84 -6.95 25.00
N LYS A 505 17.60 -6.57 23.73
CA LYS A 505 16.55 -5.63 23.36
C LYS A 505 15.26 -6.43 23.16
N LYS A 506 14.26 -6.26 24.03
CA LYS A 506 12.97 -7.00 24.01
C LYS A 506 12.05 -6.66 22.79
N ASN A 507 12.63 -6.36 21.65
CA ASN A 507 12.02 -5.79 20.46
C ASN A 507 11.45 -6.88 19.55
N ASN A 508 10.47 -7.61 20.08
CA ASN A 508 9.72 -8.60 19.32
C ASN A 508 8.96 -7.92 18.16
N PHE A 509 9.10 -8.44 16.93
CA PHE A 509 8.43 -7.86 15.77
C PHE A 509 6.90 -7.99 15.89
N PHE A 510 6.38 -9.18 16.21
CA PHE A 510 4.93 -9.41 16.26
C PHE A 510 4.22 -8.69 17.40
N ASN A 511 4.88 -8.56 18.56
CA ASN A 511 4.29 -7.99 19.78
C ASN A 511 4.69 -6.53 20.04
N GLY A 512 5.70 -5.99 19.36
CA GLY A 512 6.21 -4.62 19.57
C GLY A 512 6.14 -3.73 18.33
N ILE A 513 6.65 -4.20 17.18
CA ILE A 513 6.78 -3.36 15.97
C ILE A 513 5.53 -3.43 15.07
N LEU A 514 4.99 -4.63 14.85
CA LEU A 514 3.81 -4.87 14.04
C LEU A 514 2.52 -4.20 14.60
N PRO A 515 2.30 -4.10 15.93
CA PRO A 515 1.19 -3.32 16.48
C PRO A 515 1.32 -1.83 16.15
N GLN A 516 2.51 -1.23 16.33
CA GLN A 516 2.75 0.17 15.95
C GLN A 516 2.50 0.43 14.45
N ILE A 517 2.92 -0.50 13.59
CA ILE A 517 2.63 -0.47 12.14
C ILE A 517 1.12 -0.48 11.88
N ARG A 518 0.38 -1.41 12.51
CA ARG A 518 -1.08 -1.51 12.38
C ARG A 518 -1.79 -0.27 12.90
N ASP A 519 -1.32 0.31 14.00
CA ASP A 519 -1.91 1.51 14.59
C ASP A 519 -1.70 2.73 13.67
N ILE A 520 -0.54 2.84 13.00
CA ILE A 520 -0.32 3.84 11.94
C ILE A 520 -1.24 3.59 10.72
N VAL A 521 -1.52 2.33 10.34
CA VAL A 521 -2.51 2.01 9.31
C VAL A 521 -3.93 2.42 9.73
N LYS A 522 -4.29 2.24 11.00
CA LYS A 522 -5.58 2.71 11.56
C LYS A 522 -5.66 4.24 11.53
N ASP A 523 -4.57 4.93 11.88
CA ASP A 523 -4.46 6.39 11.81
C ASP A 523 -4.58 6.91 10.36
N THR A 524 -3.99 6.26 9.36
CA THR A 524 -4.16 6.66 7.95
C THR A 524 -5.61 6.53 7.46
N ILE A 525 -6.36 5.52 7.94
CA ILE A 525 -7.77 5.34 7.58
C ILE A 525 -8.64 6.39 8.31
N LYS A 526 -8.36 6.65 9.59
CA LYS A 526 -8.96 7.76 10.36
C LYS A 526 -8.71 9.14 9.75
N ALA A 527 -7.52 9.37 9.18
CA ALA A 527 -7.17 10.63 8.52
C ALA A 527 -7.89 10.83 7.18
N SER A 528 -8.48 9.77 6.59
CA SER A 528 -8.92 9.78 5.19
C SER A 528 -10.37 9.33 4.94
N PHE A 529 -11.09 8.73 5.90
CA PHE A 529 -12.46 8.23 5.68
C PHE A 529 -13.49 9.31 5.30
N MET A 530 -13.23 10.59 5.59
CA MET A 530 -14.04 11.75 5.14
C MET A 530 -13.54 12.36 3.81
N LYS A 531 -12.39 11.89 3.29
CA LYS A 531 -11.77 12.36 2.05
C LYS A 531 -11.89 11.36 0.91
N ILE A 532 -11.75 10.07 1.20
CA ILE A 532 -12.04 8.97 0.29
C ILE A 532 -13.56 8.82 0.17
N ASP A 533 -14.07 8.44 -1.00
CA ASP A 533 -15.51 8.15 -1.18
C ASP A 533 -16.46 9.30 -0.74
N LYS A 534 -16.13 10.56 -1.05
CA LYS A 534 -16.95 11.73 -0.67
C LYS A 534 -18.39 11.66 -1.19
N ASN A 535 -18.63 11.02 -2.33
CA ASN A 535 -19.98 10.78 -2.86
C ASN A 535 -20.67 9.55 -2.24
N LYS A 536 -20.02 8.84 -1.31
CA LYS A 536 -20.51 7.61 -0.65
C LYS A 536 -21.03 6.56 -1.63
N ARG A 537 -20.16 6.09 -2.53
CA ARG A 537 -20.50 5.04 -3.51
C ARG A 537 -20.87 3.76 -2.77
N LEU A 538 -21.98 3.14 -3.15
CA LEU A 538 -22.59 2.05 -2.37
C LEU A 538 -21.66 0.87 -2.11
N HIS A 539 -20.87 0.46 -3.11
CA HIS A 539 -19.96 -0.68 -2.99
C HIS A 539 -18.61 -0.44 -3.69
N CYS A 540 -17.56 -0.25 -2.89
CA CYS A 540 -16.17 -0.11 -3.31
C CYS A 540 -15.26 -0.96 -2.40
N MET A 541 -14.19 -1.53 -2.95
CA MET A 541 -13.07 -2.06 -2.15
C MET A 541 -11.74 -1.58 -2.72
N GLU A 542 -10.70 -1.47 -1.91
CA GLU A 542 -9.35 -1.26 -2.42
C GLU A 542 -8.31 -1.89 -1.50
N VAL A 543 -7.45 -2.74 -2.07
CA VAL A 543 -6.31 -3.37 -1.38
C VAL A 543 -5.08 -2.51 -1.58
N LEU A 544 -4.57 -1.98 -0.48
CA LEU A 544 -3.44 -1.05 -0.42
C LEU A 544 -2.18 -1.76 0.07
N GLY A 545 -1.03 -1.46 -0.53
CA GLY A 545 0.27 -1.87 0.01
C GLY A 545 0.90 -0.72 0.81
N TYR A 546 1.26 -0.97 2.06
CA TYR A 546 1.91 0.00 2.92
C TYR A 546 3.40 -0.30 3.04
N ASP A 547 4.22 0.75 2.97
CA ASP A 547 5.68 0.65 2.92
C ASP A 547 6.27 1.34 4.15
N PHE A 548 6.90 0.56 5.03
CA PHE A 548 7.51 1.05 6.29
C PHE A 548 9.02 0.82 6.33
N MET A 549 9.78 1.81 6.82
CA MET A 549 11.17 1.62 7.26
C MET A 549 11.22 1.39 8.77
N ILE A 550 12.21 0.65 9.25
CA ILE A 550 12.54 0.54 10.68
C ILE A 550 13.90 1.22 10.91
N ASP A 551 14.04 1.99 12.00
CA ASP A 551 15.33 2.56 12.41
C ASP A 551 16.09 1.68 13.43
N GLN A 552 17.33 2.05 13.75
CA GLN A 552 18.16 1.34 14.76
C GLN A 552 17.55 1.29 16.19
N ASN A 553 16.54 2.13 16.46
CA ASN A 553 15.77 2.17 17.71
C ASN A 553 14.47 1.36 17.61
N PHE A 554 14.28 0.61 16.51
CA PHE A 554 13.15 -0.28 16.23
C PHE A 554 11.81 0.46 16.06
N LYS A 555 11.86 1.77 15.80
CA LYS A 555 10.69 2.60 15.51
C LYS A 555 10.27 2.40 14.04
N PRO A 556 8.99 2.12 13.75
CA PRO A 556 8.48 2.08 12.39
C PRO A 556 8.15 3.48 11.86
N TRP A 557 8.50 3.72 10.61
CA TRP A 557 8.30 4.97 9.89
C TRP A 557 7.53 4.72 8.60
N LEU A 558 6.35 5.33 8.43
CA LEU A 558 5.56 5.21 7.20
C LEU A 558 6.23 6.00 6.05
N ILE A 559 6.44 5.36 4.91
CA ILE A 559 7.14 5.94 3.75
C ILE A 559 6.18 6.24 2.60
N GLU A 560 5.33 5.29 2.21
CA GLU A 560 4.31 5.45 1.17
C GLU A 560 3.16 4.45 1.29
N ILE A 561 2.04 4.76 0.63
CA ILE A 561 0.88 3.86 0.48
C ILE A 561 0.61 3.71 -1.03
N ASN A 562 0.54 2.46 -1.49
CA ASN A 562 0.43 2.09 -2.89
C ASN A 562 -1.00 1.63 -3.23
N THR A 563 -1.69 2.35 -4.13
CA THR A 563 -3.02 1.97 -4.67
C THR A 563 -2.99 0.63 -5.40
N ASN A 564 -2.03 0.43 -6.31
CA ASN A 564 -1.84 -0.84 -7.02
C ASN A 564 -0.52 -1.49 -6.56
N PRO A 565 -0.51 -2.13 -5.38
CA PRO A 565 0.70 -2.75 -4.85
C PRO A 565 1.21 -3.85 -5.78
N CYS A 566 2.50 -4.17 -5.69
CA CYS A 566 3.03 -5.30 -6.45
C CYS A 566 2.40 -6.61 -5.94
N LEU A 567 1.71 -7.32 -6.84
CA LEU A 567 1.09 -8.62 -6.59
C LEU A 567 1.80 -9.75 -7.37
N GLU A 568 3.07 -9.53 -7.74
CA GLU A 568 3.90 -10.50 -8.46
C GLU A 568 4.46 -11.54 -7.48
N THR A 569 4.34 -12.82 -7.82
CA THR A 569 4.66 -13.95 -6.94
C THR A 569 6.11 -14.44 -7.11
N SER A 570 7.06 -13.50 -7.09
CA SER A 570 8.45 -13.74 -7.47
C SER A 570 9.21 -14.72 -6.54
N SER A 571 8.85 -14.80 -5.25
CA SER A 571 9.44 -15.75 -4.30
C SER A 571 8.44 -16.84 -3.83
N PRO A 572 8.92 -17.96 -3.24
CA PRO A 572 8.05 -18.99 -2.67
C PRO A 572 7.09 -18.47 -1.59
N HIS A 573 7.54 -17.49 -0.79
CA HIS A 573 6.70 -16.81 0.21
C HIS A 573 5.59 -16.00 -0.46
N LEU A 574 5.93 -15.21 -1.48
CA LEU A 574 4.95 -14.40 -2.23
C LEU A 574 3.92 -15.27 -2.97
N ARG A 575 4.32 -16.43 -3.52
CA ARG A 575 3.39 -17.45 -4.07
C ARG A 575 2.36 -17.96 -3.06
N LYS A 576 2.64 -17.89 -1.76
CA LYS A 576 1.68 -18.23 -0.69
C LYS A 576 0.86 -17.01 -0.28
N ILE A 577 1.49 -15.91 0.16
CA ILE A 577 0.76 -14.83 0.81
C ILE A 577 -0.12 -13.99 -0.13
N ILE A 578 0.32 -13.72 -1.37
CA ILE A 578 -0.40 -12.79 -2.27
C ILE A 578 -1.74 -13.40 -2.77
N PRO A 579 -1.79 -14.66 -3.26
CA PRO A 579 -3.07 -15.28 -3.63
C PRO A 579 -4.01 -15.49 -2.45
N THR A 580 -3.49 -15.82 -1.25
CA THR A 580 -4.31 -15.96 -0.04
C THR A 580 -4.88 -14.62 0.42
N MET A 581 -4.09 -13.53 0.36
CA MET A 581 -4.52 -12.18 0.71
C MET A 581 -5.68 -11.70 -0.18
N LEU A 582 -5.56 -11.84 -1.51
CA LEU A 582 -6.67 -11.50 -2.41
C LEU A 582 -7.89 -12.41 -2.20
N ASP A 583 -7.69 -13.71 -1.96
CA ASP A 583 -8.81 -14.62 -1.71
C ASP A 583 -9.52 -14.33 -0.37
N ASN A 584 -8.79 -13.84 0.63
CA ASN A 584 -9.35 -13.33 1.89
C ASN A 584 -10.14 -12.03 1.65
N ALA A 585 -9.60 -11.09 0.87
CA ALA A 585 -10.30 -9.85 0.51
C ALA A 585 -11.61 -10.15 -0.25
N PHE A 586 -11.57 -11.08 -1.22
CA PHE A 586 -12.77 -11.54 -1.91
C PHE A 586 -13.74 -12.30 -0.98
N LYS A 587 -13.26 -13.02 0.03
CA LYS A 587 -14.13 -13.62 1.08
C LYS A 587 -14.80 -12.58 1.98
N ILE A 588 -14.17 -11.43 2.24
CA ILE A 588 -14.75 -10.31 3.01
C ILE A 588 -15.75 -9.51 2.18
N VAL A 589 -15.48 -9.31 0.89
CA VAL A 589 -16.22 -8.35 0.04
C VAL A 589 -17.13 -9.01 -0.99
N LEU A 590 -16.60 -9.95 -1.78
CA LEU A 590 -17.35 -10.52 -2.90
C LEU A 590 -18.23 -11.67 -2.46
N ASP A 591 -17.72 -12.61 -1.66
CA ASP A 591 -18.48 -13.79 -1.26
C ASP A 591 -19.57 -13.46 -0.22
N SER A 592 -19.53 -12.27 0.37
CA SER A 592 -20.50 -11.71 1.32
C SER A 592 -21.63 -10.93 0.63
N LEU A 593 -21.29 -10.05 -0.33
CA LEU A 593 -22.23 -9.28 -1.14
C LEU A 593 -22.82 -10.07 -2.32
N PHE A 594 -22.06 -11.01 -2.88
CA PHE A 594 -22.40 -11.84 -4.03
C PHE A 594 -22.24 -13.35 -3.68
N PRO A 595 -23.03 -13.87 -2.72
CA PRO A 595 -22.93 -15.26 -2.25
C PRO A 595 -23.25 -16.27 -3.36
N PRO A 596 -22.80 -17.53 -3.23
CA PRO A 596 -23.15 -18.61 -4.16
C PRO A 596 -24.67 -18.74 -4.38
N PRO A 597 -25.16 -18.78 -5.62
CA PRO A 597 -26.55 -19.08 -5.94
C PRO A 597 -26.94 -20.50 -5.55
N ILE A 598 -28.25 -20.77 -5.56
CA ILE A 598 -28.81 -22.11 -5.30
C ILE A 598 -28.17 -23.15 -6.23
N GLY A 599 -27.65 -24.24 -5.63
CA GLY A 599 -26.94 -25.32 -6.33
C GLY A 599 -25.41 -25.19 -6.32
N HIS A 600 -24.86 -23.98 -6.16
CA HIS A 600 -23.43 -23.79 -5.98
C HIS A 600 -23.00 -23.98 -4.50
N LYS A 601 -21.73 -24.33 -4.29
CA LYS A 601 -21.09 -24.44 -2.98
C LYS A 601 -19.76 -23.69 -3.01
N SER A 602 -19.43 -22.96 -1.95
CA SER A 602 -18.11 -22.36 -1.76
C SER A 602 -17.27 -23.25 -0.85
N GLU A 603 -15.98 -23.39 -1.16
CA GLU A 603 -15.02 -24.05 -0.26
C GLU A 603 -14.48 -23.06 0.79
N PHE A 604 -15.36 -22.65 1.72
CA PHE A 604 -14.93 -21.86 2.86
C PHE A 604 -14.13 -22.73 3.85
N ASN A 605 -12.82 -22.73 3.66
CA ASN A 605 -11.86 -23.53 4.41
C ASN A 605 -11.29 -22.84 5.67
N GLY A 606 -11.83 -21.68 6.07
CA GLY A 606 -11.47 -20.98 7.30
C GLY A 606 -9.99 -20.58 7.37
N SER A 607 -9.63 -19.44 6.77
CA SER A 607 -8.25 -18.95 6.76
C SER A 607 -8.13 -17.43 6.59
N ASN A 608 -9.07 -16.66 7.17
CA ASN A 608 -8.96 -15.20 7.13
C ASN A 608 -7.77 -14.70 7.96
N ARG A 609 -7.01 -13.74 7.41
CA ARG A 609 -5.90 -13.05 8.08
C ARG A 609 -5.99 -11.53 8.01
N PHE A 610 -7.14 -10.96 7.62
CA PHE A 610 -7.47 -9.56 7.87
C PHE A 610 -8.09 -9.36 9.26
N GLU A 611 -7.50 -8.47 10.04
CA GLU A 611 -8.04 -7.90 11.28
C GLU A 611 -8.88 -6.66 10.96
N LEU A 612 -10.09 -6.54 11.50
CA LEU A 612 -10.89 -5.30 11.39
C LEU A 612 -10.27 -4.24 12.32
N VAL A 613 -9.74 -3.17 11.76
CA VAL A 613 -9.05 -2.11 12.52
C VAL A 613 -9.78 -0.77 12.52
N PHE A 614 -10.76 -0.55 11.64
CA PHE A 614 -11.54 0.68 11.58
C PHE A 614 -12.98 0.41 11.14
N HIS A 615 -13.94 1.12 11.73
CA HIS A 615 -15.33 1.19 11.26
C HIS A 615 -15.84 2.62 11.44
N GLU A 616 -16.45 3.25 10.43
CA GLU A 616 -16.72 4.69 10.50
C GLU A 616 -17.72 5.07 11.59
N GLU A 617 -18.84 4.34 11.75
CA GLU A 617 -19.82 4.61 12.82
C GLU A 617 -19.31 4.29 14.25
N VAL A 618 -18.08 3.77 14.40
CA VAL A 618 -17.41 3.57 15.69
C VAL A 618 -16.20 4.50 15.81
N ASP A 619 -15.12 4.21 15.07
CA ASP A 619 -13.85 4.94 15.13
C ASP A 619 -13.93 6.32 14.48
N GLY A 620 -14.68 6.47 13.39
CA GLY A 620 -14.87 7.73 12.69
C GLY A 620 -15.79 8.66 13.48
N LYS A 621 -16.91 8.14 13.99
CA LYS A 621 -17.86 8.87 14.84
C LYS A 621 -17.23 9.33 16.15
N ALA A 622 -16.48 8.45 16.83
CA ALA A 622 -15.71 8.82 18.02
C ALA A 622 -14.64 9.88 17.72
N LEU A 623 -13.98 9.80 16.55
CA LEU A 623 -13.00 10.81 16.12
C LEU A 623 -13.66 12.17 15.84
N ILE A 624 -14.78 12.20 15.12
CA ILE A 624 -15.54 13.44 14.85
C ILE A 624 -15.99 14.07 16.19
N GLN A 625 -16.54 13.27 17.10
CA GLN A 625 -16.96 13.75 18.43
C GLN A 625 -15.77 14.27 19.27
N MET A 626 -14.62 13.62 19.22
CA MET A 626 -13.40 14.03 19.92
C MET A 626 -12.80 15.32 19.37
N LEU A 627 -12.94 15.58 18.07
CA LEU A 627 -12.40 16.77 17.40
C LEU A 627 -13.32 17.99 17.50
N GLY A 628 -14.64 17.78 17.54
CA GLY A 628 -15.62 18.87 17.45
C GLY A 628 -15.37 19.71 16.20
N GLU A 629 -15.22 21.03 16.37
CA GLU A 629 -14.88 21.93 15.26
C GLU A 629 -13.59 21.58 14.51
N ASN A 630 -12.63 20.89 15.14
CA ASN A 630 -11.37 20.53 14.48
C ASN A 630 -11.53 19.43 13.42
N VAL A 631 -12.75 18.87 13.24
CA VAL A 631 -13.07 18.01 12.10
C VAL A 631 -12.80 18.70 10.75
N LYS A 632 -12.91 20.05 10.69
CA LYS A 632 -12.60 20.88 9.52
C LYS A 632 -11.16 20.73 8.98
N TYR A 633 -10.24 20.17 9.76
CA TYR A 633 -8.88 19.83 9.30
C TYR A 633 -8.82 18.46 8.60
N ILE A 634 -9.71 17.51 8.93
CA ILE A 634 -9.78 16.19 8.27
C ILE A 634 -10.59 16.26 6.96
N GLU A 635 -11.50 17.23 6.82
CA GLU A 635 -12.27 17.43 5.59
C GLU A 635 -11.46 18.08 4.45
N LYS A 636 -10.43 18.87 4.82
CA LYS A 636 -9.42 19.51 3.98
C LYS A 636 -8.24 18.57 3.71
#